data_AF-A0A9C8DZX6-F1
#
_entry.id   AF-A0A9C8DZX6-F1
#
_cell.length_a   1.000
_cell.length_b   1.000
_cell.length_c   1.000
_cell.angle_alpha   90.00
_cell.angle_beta   90.00
_cell.angle_gamma   90.00
#
_symmetry.space_group_name_H-M   'P 1'
#
loop_
_entity.id
_entity.type
_entity.pdbx_description
1 polymer ?
#
loop_
_entity_poly.entity_id
_entity_poly.type
_entity_poly.pdbx_seq_one_letter_code
_entity_poly.pdbx_strand_id
1 'polypeptide(L)'
;MSKYSNSKRQFGIEIEFLLPRWEELDPIAVTSPKLGLSLWIDPQEIPDWGTERPYNEVSDWKLTTDSSVENGDGSVGFEINSRILQGESSLSELAIILEHLNKYNALVDEQCGLHVHIEIRNNFSETQIKNLLKLQLNLEDAFDSLINPERRRGNIYCKSNLNPFYSELCEGSTISVDPAIWTDTSRASLVSRSFQFLDEAEQQTMQMMAAGSMFHKMNCGTVEIRSHHGTLDYAEIVNWIALQMALVETAYSASQIEPETLFFVGTQKAFTVLEANLNENVIQYYLNR
;
A
#
# COMPACT_ATOMS: atom_id res chain seq x y z
N MET A 1 -10.92 17.10 -15.23
CA MET A 1 -9.94 16.62 -14.23
C MET A 1 -10.47 15.31 -13.67
N SER A 2 -9.60 14.33 -13.41
CA SER A 2 -10.01 13.07 -12.75
C SER A 2 -10.58 13.37 -11.37
N LYS A 3 -11.55 12.56 -10.93
CA LYS A 3 -12.23 12.75 -9.63
C LYS A 3 -11.30 12.42 -8.46
N TYR A 4 -10.29 11.58 -8.71
CA TYR A 4 -9.47 10.98 -7.67
C TYR A 4 -8.02 11.47 -7.68
N SER A 5 -7.37 11.59 -8.84
CA SER A 5 -5.95 11.98 -8.89
C SER A 5 -5.61 12.79 -10.13
N ASN A 6 -4.73 13.78 -9.98
CA ASN A 6 -4.15 14.50 -11.12
C ASN A 6 -3.01 13.73 -11.79
N SER A 7 -2.52 12.64 -11.16
CA SER A 7 -1.43 11.82 -11.68
C SER A 7 -1.87 10.98 -12.88
N LYS A 8 -0.93 10.76 -13.80
CA LYS A 8 -1.06 9.82 -14.92
C LYS A 8 -0.23 8.56 -14.72
N ARG A 9 0.34 8.33 -13.53
CA ARG A 9 1.17 7.15 -13.26
C ARG A 9 0.37 5.86 -13.46
N GLN A 10 1.08 4.85 -13.93
CA GLN A 10 0.58 3.50 -13.86
C GLN A 10 0.61 3.00 -12.42
N PHE A 11 -0.33 2.14 -12.08
CA PHE A 11 -0.40 1.53 -10.76
C PHE A 11 -0.93 0.10 -10.84
N GLY A 12 -0.71 -0.66 -9.78
CA GLY A 12 -1.32 -1.97 -9.55
C GLY A 12 -1.93 -2.00 -8.16
N ILE A 13 -2.85 -2.94 -7.95
CA ILE A 13 -3.46 -3.18 -6.65
C ILE A 13 -3.47 -4.68 -6.36
N GLU A 14 -3.23 -4.99 -5.11
CA GLU A 14 -3.31 -6.33 -4.54
C GLU A 14 -4.35 -6.26 -3.40
N ILE A 15 -5.36 -7.12 -3.48
CA ILE A 15 -6.45 -7.18 -2.51
C ILE A 15 -6.43 -8.57 -1.89
N GLU A 16 -6.12 -8.61 -0.60
CA GLU A 16 -6.24 -9.81 0.23
C GLU A 16 -7.67 -9.94 0.75
N PHE A 17 -8.22 -11.15 0.71
CA PHE A 17 -9.56 -11.45 1.21
C PHE A 17 -9.68 -12.92 1.62
N LEU A 18 -10.74 -13.23 2.34
CA LEU A 18 -11.07 -14.57 2.80
C LEU A 18 -12.35 -15.05 2.13
N LEU A 19 -12.41 -16.34 1.82
CA LEU A 19 -13.67 -17.03 1.59
C LEU A 19 -13.93 -18.04 2.72
N PRO A 20 -15.18 -18.17 3.21
CA PRO A 20 -15.49 -19.15 4.25
C PRO A 20 -15.11 -20.57 3.88
N ARG A 21 -15.17 -20.92 2.58
CA ARG A 21 -14.83 -22.23 2.03
C ARG A 21 -14.37 -22.08 0.58
N TRP A 22 -13.62 -23.07 0.09
CA TRP A 22 -13.17 -23.15 -1.30
C TRP A 22 -14.30 -23.06 -2.33
N GLU A 23 -15.45 -23.67 -2.07
CA GLU A 23 -16.55 -23.74 -3.04
C GLU A 23 -17.20 -22.37 -3.31
N GLU A 24 -17.00 -21.38 -2.43
CA GLU A 24 -17.45 -20.00 -2.65
C GLU A 24 -16.65 -19.32 -3.78
N LEU A 25 -15.51 -19.89 -4.21
CA LEU A 25 -14.75 -19.41 -5.35
C LEU A 25 -15.41 -19.72 -6.69
N ASP A 26 -16.21 -20.80 -6.77
CA ASP A 26 -16.86 -21.24 -8.01
C ASP A 26 -17.63 -20.13 -8.74
N PRO A 27 -18.54 -19.39 -8.09
CA PRO A 27 -19.23 -18.31 -8.75
C PRO A 27 -18.28 -17.19 -9.21
N ILE A 28 -17.22 -16.89 -8.45
CA ILE A 28 -16.21 -15.89 -8.83
C ILE A 28 -15.54 -16.31 -10.13
N ALA A 29 -15.02 -17.54 -10.19
CA ALA A 29 -14.35 -18.11 -11.35
C ALA A 29 -15.26 -18.17 -12.59
N VAL A 30 -16.50 -18.64 -12.43
CA VAL A 30 -17.43 -18.86 -13.55
C VAL A 30 -18.01 -17.56 -14.11
N THR A 31 -18.19 -16.53 -13.27
CA THR A 31 -18.88 -15.30 -13.69
C THR A 31 -17.94 -14.15 -14.06
N SER A 32 -16.67 -14.18 -13.67
CA SER A 32 -15.69 -13.13 -14.06
C SER A 32 -15.53 -12.96 -15.58
N PRO A 33 -15.38 -14.04 -16.39
CA PRO A 33 -15.28 -13.91 -17.85
C PRO A 33 -16.55 -13.33 -18.50
N LYS A 34 -17.72 -13.59 -17.90
CA LYS A 34 -19.01 -13.08 -18.39
C LYS A 34 -19.16 -11.56 -18.20
N LEU A 35 -18.39 -11.00 -17.28
CA LEU A 35 -18.32 -9.56 -17.02
C LEU A 35 -17.22 -8.86 -17.82
N GLY A 36 -16.55 -9.58 -18.72
CA GLY A 36 -15.44 -9.05 -19.52
C GLY A 36 -14.13 -8.91 -18.75
N LEU A 37 -14.05 -9.46 -17.53
CA LEU A 37 -12.81 -9.50 -16.75
C LEU A 37 -11.96 -10.69 -17.19
N SER A 38 -10.71 -10.42 -17.57
CA SER A 38 -9.71 -11.46 -17.79
C SER A 38 -9.12 -11.88 -16.44
N LEU A 39 -9.79 -12.80 -15.75
CA LEU A 39 -9.30 -13.40 -14.51
C LEU A 39 -8.49 -14.66 -14.84
N TRP A 40 -7.24 -14.69 -14.40
CA TRP A 40 -6.38 -15.87 -14.43
C TRP A 40 -6.22 -16.39 -13.01
N ILE A 41 -6.60 -17.64 -12.80
CA ILE A 41 -6.54 -18.33 -11.51
C ILE A 41 -5.33 -19.26 -11.53
N ASP A 42 -4.43 -19.13 -10.56
CA ASP A 42 -3.18 -19.89 -10.54
C ASP A 42 -3.43 -21.39 -10.40
N PRO A 43 -3.20 -22.21 -11.44
CA PRO A 43 -3.51 -23.64 -11.38
C PRO A 43 -2.57 -24.43 -10.46
N GLN A 44 -1.45 -23.84 -10.03
CA GLN A 44 -0.55 -24.49 -9.06
C GLN A 44 -1.08 -24.33 -7.63
N GLU A 45 -1.72 -23.20 -7.34
CA GLU A 45 -2.23 -22.88 -6.00
C GLU A 45 -3.71 -23.24 -5.85
N ILE A 46 -4.50 -23.15 -6.93
CA ILE A 46 -5.94 -23.37 -6.94
C ILE A 46 -6.29 -24.35 -8.08
N PRO A 47 -5.96 -25.65 -7.97
CA PRO A 47 -6.05 -26.59 -9.09
C PRO A 47 -7.47 -26.79 -9.63
N ASP A 48 -8.48 -26.82 -8.76
CA ASP A 48 -9.87 -27.12 -9.14
C ASP A 48 -10.52 -26.01 -9.98
N TRP A 49 -10.05 -24.76 -9.83
CA TRP A 49 -10.48 -23.59 -10.62
C TRP A 49 -9.37 -23.02 -11.50
N GLY A 50 -8.25 -23.73 -11.61
CA GLY A 50 -7.05 -23.28 -12.29
C GLY A 50 -7.31 -22.95 -13.76
N THR A 51 -6.79 -21.81 -14.21
CA THR A 51 -6.94 -21.42 -15.62
C THR A 51 -6.03 -22.24 -16.52
N GLU A 52 -6.59 -22.90 -17.54
CA GLU A 52 -5.84 -23.79 -18.45
C GLU A 52 -4.84 -23.06 -19.36
N ARG A 53 -5.06 -21.78 -19.64
CA ARG A 53 -4.18 -20.98 -20.48
C ARG A 53 -3.03 -20.34 -19.68
N PRO A 54 -1.90 -20.01 -20.33
CA PRO A 54 -0.82 -19.28 -19.67
C PRO A 54 -1.29 -17.93 -19.11
N TYR A 55 -0.66 -17.50 -18.02
CA TYR A 55 -0.83 -16.16 -17.44
C TYR A 55 -0.34 -15.09 -18.42
N ASN A 56 -1.14 -14.04 -18.60
CA ASN A 56 -0.77 -12.85 -19.36
C ASN A 56 -0.64 -11.64 -18.43
N GLU A 57 0.59 -11.31 -18.07
CA GLU A 57 0.95 -10.19 -17.18
C GLU A 57 0.41 -8.81 -17.62
N VAL A 58 0.03 -8.65 -18.90
CA VAL A 58 -0.46 -7.38 -19.43
C VAL A 58 -1.98 -7.23 -19.28
N SER A 59 -2.73 -8.32 -19.45
CA SER A 59 -4.18 -8.27 -19.54
C SER A 59 -4.90 -8.89 -18.35
N ASP A 60 -4.23 -9.73 -17.58
CA ASP A 60 -4.91 -10.56 -16.59
C ASP A 60 -4.88 -9.95 -15.20
N TRP A 61 -6.01 -10.05 -14.52
CA TRP A 61 -6.04 -10.08 -13.08
C TRP A 61 -5.61 -11.49 -12.63
N LYS A 62 -4.72 -11.57 -11.65
CA LYS A 62 -4.21 -12.84 -11.13
C LYS A 62 -4.86 -13.13 -9.78
N LEU A 63 -5.46 -14.30 -9.63
CA LEU A 63 -5.95 -14.81 -8.36
C LEU A 63 -5.06 -15.96 -7.87
N THR A 64 -4.59 -15.84 -6.63
CA THR A 64 -3.74 -16.79 -5.91
C THR A 64 -4.32 -17.08 -4.53
N THR A 65 -3.78 -18.10 -3.87
CA THR A 65 -3.93 -18.24 -2.42
C THR A 65 -2.98 -17.28 -1.72
N ASP A 66 -3.30 -16.92 -0.46
CA ASP A 66 -2.36 -16.17 0.37
C ASP A 66 -2.21 -16.84 1.74
N SER A 67 -1.02 -17.41 1.97
CA SER A 67 -0.67 -18.06 3.23
C SER A 67 -0.47 -17.10 4.40
N SER A 68 -0.35 -15.79 4.14
CA SER A 68 -0.29 -14.77 5.18
C SER A 68 -1.67 -14.37 5.70
N VAL A 69 -2.73 -14.77 4.98
CA VAL A 69 -4.13 -14.53 5.30
C VAL A 69 -4.75 -15.84 5.78
N GLU A 70 -4.42 -16.22 7.01
CA GLU A 70 -4.90 -17.47 7.61
C GLU A 70 -5.68 -17.21 8.88
N ASN A 71 -6.90 -17.76 8.92
CA ASN A 71 -7.72 -17.80 10.12
C ASN A 71 -7.89 -19.24 10.58
N GLY A 72 -7.66 -19.49 11.86
CA GLY A 72 -7.82 -20.81 12.47
C GLY A 72 -9.27 -21.35 12.50
N ASP A 73 -10.20 -20.71 11.80
CA ASP A 73 -11.61 -21.08 11.69
C ASP A 73 -11.93 -21.92 10.43
N GLY A 74 -10.93 -22.13 9.56
CA GLY A 74 -11.07 -22.92 8.33
C GLY A 74 -11.50 -22.12 7.10
N SER A 75 -11.62 -20.80 7.21
CA SER A 75 -11.67 -19.93 6.02
C SER A 75 -10.34 -19.95 5.26
N VAL A 76 -10.39 -19.59 3.98
CA VAL A 76 -9.26 -19.70 3.04
C VAL A 76 -8.87 -18.30 2.58
N GLY A 77 -7.59 -17.96 2.72
CA GLY A 77 -7.00 -16.71 2.27
C GLY A 77 -6.70 -16.71 0.77
N PHE A 78 -7.06 -15.61 0.12
CA PHE A 78 -6.85 -15.35 -1.29
C PHE A 78 -6.28 -13.96 -1.50
N GLU A 79 -5.56 -13.81 -2.61
CA GLU A 79 -5.01 -12.54 -3.07
C GLU A 79 -5.39 -12.35 -4.54
N ILE A 80 -6.00 -11.21 -4.87
CA ILE A 80 -6.24 -10.82 -6.25
C ILE A 80 -5.36 -9.62 -6.62
N ASN A 81 -4.52 -9.83 -7.63
CA ASN A 81 -3.61 -8.84 -8.19
C ASN A 81 -4.20 -8.27 -9.48
N SER A 82 -4.11 -6.96 -9.63
CA SER A 82 -4.43 -6.31 -10.89
C SER A 82 -3.33 -6.49 -11.91
N ARG A 83 -3.72 -6.48 -13.20
CA ARG A 83 -2.84 -6.03 -14.27
C ARG A 83 -2.39 -4.57 -14.03
N ILE A 84 -1.52 -4.05 -14.88
CA ILE A 84 -1.18 -2.62 -14.83
C ILE A 84 -2.41 -1.76 -15.16
N LEU A 85 -2.81 -0.92 -14.20
CA LEU A 85 -3.92 0.02 -14.27
C LEU A 85 -3.42 1.45 -14.55
N GLN A 86 -4.25 2.27 -15.18
CA GLN A 86 -3.97 3.67 -15.46
C GLN A 86 -5.27 4.43 -15.74
N GLY A 87 -5.48 5.54 -15.02
CA GLY A 87 -6.61 6.43 -15.23
C GLY A 87 -7.99 5.83 -14.90
N GLU A 88 -9.03 6.64 -15.06
CA GLU A 88 -10.40 6.34 -14.61
C GLU A 88 -11.00 5.08 -15.24
N SER A 89 -10.70 4.78 -16.51
CA SER A 89 -11.24 3.59 -17.18
C SER A 89 -10.82 2.29 -16.48
N SER A 90 -9.61 2.27 -15.91
CA SER A 90 -9.10 1.11 -15.18
C SER A 90 -9.75 0.93 -13.80
N LEU A 91 -10.30 2.01 -13.21
CA LEU A 91 -11.06 1.93 -11.97
C LEU A 91 -12.43 1.27 -12.15
N SER A 92 -12.95 1.21 -13.38
CA SER A 92 -14.20 0.49 -13.65
C SER A 92 -14.03 -1.03 -13.52
N GLU A 93 -12.87 -1.57 -13.92
CA GLU A 93 -12.56 -3.00 -13.73
C GLU A 93 -12.44 -3.36 -12.25
N LEU A 94 -11.78 -2.51 -11.46
CA LEU A 94 -11.71 -2.63 -10.01
C LEU A 94 -13.11 -2.66 -9.39
N ALA A 95 -14.02 -1.77 -9.81
CA ALA A 95 -15.39 -1.74 -9.31
C ALA A 95 -16.13 -3.06 -9.58
N ILE A 96 -15.96 -3.65 -10.78
CA ILE A 96 -16.57 -4.95 -11.12
C ILE A 96 -16.02 -6.05 -10.21
N ILE A 97 -14.71 -6.09 -9.97
CA ILE A 97 -14.09 -7.10 -9.10
C ILE A 97 -14.61 -6.98 -7.67
N LEU A 98 -14.64 -5.77 -7.10
CA LEU A 98 -15.12 -5.57 -5.74
C LEU A 98 -16.61 -5.90 -5.61
N GLU A 99 -17.45 -5.53 -6.59
CA GLU A 99 -18.86 -5.93 -6.61
C GLU A 99 -18.99 -7.46 -6.58
N HIS A 100 -18.13 -8.15 -7.32
CA HIS A 100 -18.11 -9.59 -7.41
C HIS A 100 -17.69 -10.28 -6.11
N LEU A 101 -16.60 -9.80 -5.50
CA LEU A 101 -16.11 -10.28 -4.22
C LEU A 101 -17.19 -10.09 -3.13
N ASN A 102 -17.77 -8.88 -3.05
CA ASN A 102 -18.85 -8.60 -2.10
C ASN A 102 -20.08 -9.47 -2.33
N LYS A 103 -20.43 -9.75 -3.60
CA LYS A 103 -21.59 -10.58 -3.95
C LYS A 103 -21.42 -12.05 -3.54
N TYR A 104 -20.19 -12.56 -3.54
CA TYR A 104 -19.90 -13.98 -3.28
C TYR A 104 -19.16 -14.19 -1.95
N ASN A 105 -19.58 -13.44 -0.92
CA ASN A 105 -19.19 -13.66 0.47
C ASN A 105 -17.69 -13.52 0.76
N ALA A 106 -16.95 -12.74 -0.03
CA ALA A 106 -15.59 -12.36 0.34
C ALA A 106 -15.62 -11.56 1.66
N LEU A 107 -14.72 -11.92 2.57
CA LEU A 107 -14.56 -11.31 3.87
C LEU A 107 -13.18 -10.65 3.95
N VAL A 108 -13.06 -9.67 4.83
CA VAL A 108 -11.78 -9.02 5.17
C VAL A 108 -11.70 -8.87 6.68
N ASP A 109 -10.51 -9.05 7.23
CA ASP A 109 -10.22 -8.89 8.66
C ASP A 109 -8.83 -8.27 8.88
N GLU A 110 -8.28 -8.38 10.09
CA GLU A 110 -6.97 -7.83 10.44
C GLU A 110 -5.77 -8.49 9.74
N GLN A 111 -5.92 -9.74 9.26
CA GLN A 111 -4.88 -10.43 8.51
C GLN A 111 -4.80 -9.86 7.09
N CYS A 112 -5.95 -9.57 6.48
CA CYS A 112 -6.03 -8.98 5.15
C CYS A 112 -5.38 -7.58 5.08
N GLY A 113 -4.69 -7.34 3.98
CA GLY A 113 -4.08 -6.10 3.55
C GLY A 113 -4.61 -5.60 2.21
N LEU A 114 -4.35 -4.33 1.94
CA LEU A 114 -4.52 -3.72 0.64
C LEU A 114 -3.18 -3.12 0.22
N HIS A 115 -2.60 -3.63 -0.87
CA HIS A 115 -1.32 -3.13 -1.35
C HIS A 115 -1.49 -2.35 -2.65
N VAL A 116 -0.81 -1.21 -2.73
CA VAL A 116 -0.82 -0.34 -3.92
C VAL A 116 0.58 -0.29 -4.49
N HIS A 117 0.74 -0.62 -5.76
CA HIS A 117 1.99 -0.47 -6.50
C HIS A 117 1.92 0.77 -7.37
N ILE A 118 2.88 1.68 -7.26
CA ILE A 118 2.90 2.92 -8.07
C ILE A 118 4.18 2.97 -8.89
N GLU A 119 4.05 3.21 -10.20
CA GLU A 119 5.18 3.29 -11.13
C GLU A 119 6.11 4.47 -10.81
N ILE A 120 7.41 4.16 -10.73
CA ILE A 120 8.52 5.10 -10.53
C ILE A 120 9.66 4.93 -11.55
N ARG A 121 9.66 3.84 -12.35
CA ARG A 121 10.78 3.38 -13.18
C ARG A 121 11.45 4.45 -14.04
N ASN A 122 10.65 5.29 -14.68
CA ASN A 122 11.12 6.16 -15.75
C ASN A 122 11.47 7.58 -15.29
N ASN A 123 11.16 7.96 -14.05
CA ASN A 123 11.31 9.34 -13.59
C ASN A 123 11.82 9.49 -12.16
N PHE A 124 12.20 8.42 -11.47
CA PHE A 124 12.87 8.52 -10.17
C PHE A 124 14.37 8.34 -10.32
N SER A 125 15.13 9.38 -9.97
CA SER A 125 16.55 9.26 -9.65
C SER A 125 16.73 8.94 -8.15
N GLU A 126 17.99 8.75 -7.74
CA GLU A 126 18.35 8.60 -6.33
C GLU A 126 17.76 9.71 -5.44
N THR A 127 17.75 10.95 -5.92
CA THR A 127 17.19 12.09 -5.18
C THR A 127 15.69 11.92 -4.93
N GLN A 128 14.91 11.50 -5.94
CA GLN A 128 13.47 11.29 -5.76
C GLN A 128 13.18 10.07 -4.89
N ILE A 129 14.03 9.04 -4.92
CA ILE A 129 13.93 7.90 -4.00
C ILE A 129 14.16 8.36 -2.55
N LYS A 130 15.20 9.17 -2.30
CA LYS A 130 15.45 9.78 -0.98
C LYS A 130 14.28 10.63 -0.52
N ASN A 131 13.74 11.48 -1.41
CA ASN A 131 12.57 12.31 -1.11
C ASN A 131 11.36 11.46 -0.74
N LEU A 132 11.12 10.34 -1.44
CA LEU A 132 10.00 9.45 -1.16
C LEU A 132 10.13 8.82 0.23
N LEU A 133 11.29 8.25 0.55
CA LEU A 133 11.56 7.68 1.88
C LEU A 133 11.42 8.74 2.99
N LYS A 134 12.01 9.92 2.80
CA LYS A 134 11.92 11.04 3.74
C LYS A 134 10.48 11.49 3.98
N LEU A 135 9.69 11.63 2.92
CA LEU A 135 8.30 12.05 3.01
C LEU A 135 7.44 11.01 3.74
N GLN A 136 7.74 9.72 3.55
CA GLN A 136 7.09 8.64 4.29
C GLN A 136 7.41 8.67 5.78
N LEU A 137 8.67 8.93 6.16
CA LEU A 137 9.04 9.06 7.57
C LEU A 137 8.32 10.24 8.26
N ASN A 138 8.22 11.37 7.56
CA ASN A 138 7.54 12.57 8.02
C ASN A 138 6.03 12.36 8.21
N LEU A 139 5.40 11.60 7.32
CA LEU A 139 3.93 11.48 7.25
C LEU A 139 3.38 10.19 7.84
N GLU A 140 4.21 9.21 8.19
CA GLU A 140 3.76 7.91 8.68
C GLU A 140 2.71 8.03 9.79
N ASP A 141 2.95 8.80 10.86
CA ASP A 141 1.98 9.00 11.96
C ASP A 141 0.61 9.55 11.50
N ALA A 142 0.61 10.39 10.46
CA ALA A 142 -0.62 10.91 9.88
C ALA A 142 -1.33 9.83 9.04
N PHE A 143 -0.59 9.02 8.28
CA PHE A 143 -1.13 7.86 7.56
C PHE A 143 -1.63 6.76 8.50
N ASP A 144 -0.97 6.53 9.63
CA ASP A 144 -1.38 5.59 10.67
C ASP A 144 -2.76 5.95 11.24
N SER A 145 -3.10 7.24 11.23
CA SER A 145 -4.40 7.74 11.67
C SER A 145 -5.53 7.54 10.63
N LEU A 146 -5.20 7.11 9.41
CA LEU A 146 -6.16 6.88 8.31
C LEU A 146 -6.53 5.41 8.13
N ILE A 147 -5.90 4.51 8.87
CA ILE A 147 -6.08 3.06 8.74
C ILE A 147 -6.53 2.46 10.09
N ASN A 148 -7.06 1.23 10.07
CA ASN A 148 -7.43 0.54 11.30
C ASN A 148 -6.21 0.39 12.25
N PRO A 149 -6.28 0.89 13.50
CA PRO A 149 -5.20 0.78 14.48
C PRO A 149 -4.75 -0.66 14.76
N GLU A 150 -5.64 -1.65 14.63
CA GLU A 150 -5.31 -3.06 14.84
C GLU A 150 -4.32 -3.58 13.81
N ARG A 151 -4.35 -3.05 12.57
CA ARG A 151 -3.34 -3.36 11.54
C ARG A 151 -1.92 -2.99 11.99
N ARG A 152 -1.78 -1.99 12.87
CA ARG A 152 -0.49 -1.57 13.46
C ARG A 152 -0.12 -2.30 14.73
N ARG A 153 -1.11 -2.85 15.44
CA ARG A 153 -0.92 -3.50 16.74
C ARG A 153 -0.85 -5.00 16.55
N GLY A 154 0.36 -5.50 16.32
CA GLY A 154 0.65 -6.94 16.35
C GLY A 154 0.94 -7.57 14.99
N ASN A 155 0.84 -6.83 13.88
CA ASN A 155 1.26 -7.32 12.58
C ASN A 155 2.75 -7.01 12.32
N ILE A 156 3.57 -8.07 12.19
CA ILE A 156 5.01 -7.96 11.91
C ILE A 156 5.32 -7.36 10.53
N TYR A 157 4.37 -7.43 9.59
CA TYR A 157 4.45 -6.92 8.22
C TYR A 157 4.03 -5.44 8.10
N CYS A 158 3.46 -4.84 9.17
CA CYS A 158 3.07 -3.42 9.21
C CYS A 158 3.83 -2.62 10.28
N LYS A 159 5.10 -2.99 10.47
CA LYS A 159 6.05 -2.33 11.34
C LYS A 159 6.36 -0.90 10.87
N SER A 160 6.70 -0.01 11.81
CA SER A 160 7.03 1.37 11.46
C SER A 160 8.21 1.45 10.49
N ASN A 161 8.15 2.38 9.55
CA ASN A 161 9.22 2.75 8.63
C ASN A 161 10.49 3.21 9.35
N LEU A 162 10.39 3.59 10.64
CA LEU A 162 11.54 3.95 11.47
C LEU A 162 12.25 2.74 12.09
N ASN A 163 11.69 1.53 12.04
CA ASN A 163 12.32 0.35 12.63
C ASN A 163 13.72 0.02 12.04
N PRO A 164 13.92 0.03 10.71
CA PRO A 164 15.25 -0.16 10.13
C PRO A 164 16.24 0.91 10.58
N PHE A 165 15.82 2.18 10.61
CA PHE A 165 16.67 3.30 11.05
C PHE A 165 16.98 3.25 12.54
N TYR A 166 16.02 2.84 13.37
CA TYR A 166 16.27 2.63 14.78
C TYR A 166 17.33 1.54 14.97
N SER A 167 17.20 0.41 14.27
CA SER A 167 18.14 -0.70 14.37
C SER A 167 19.56 -0.28 13.98
N GLU A 168 19.68 0.54 12.94
CA GLU A 168 20.95 1.05 12.43
C GLU A 168 21.55 2.17 13.32
N LEU A 169 20.74 3.14 13.72
CA LEU A 169 21.21 4.38 14.34
C LEU A 169 21.21 4.33 15.86
N CYS A 170 20.50 3.40 16.47
CA CYS A 170 20.33 3.30 17.92
C CYS A 170 20.93 2.01 18.49
N GLU A 171 21.89 1.39 17.81
CA GLU A 171 22.65 0.27 18.37
C GLU A 171 23.27 0.69 19.73
N GLY A 172 22.99 -0.08 20.79
CA GLY A 172 23.43 0.22 22.15
C GLY A 172 22.64 1.32 22.88
N SER A 173 21.54 1.82 22.33
CA SER A 173 20.63 2.76 23.00
C SER A 173 20.00 2.19 24.27
N THR A 174 19.83 3.04 25.29
CA THR A 174 19.09 2.73 26.52
C THR A 174 17.59 3.01 26.41
N ILE A 175 17.18 3.82 25.44
CA ILE A 175 15.78 4.05 25.08
C ILE A 175 15.32 2.82 24.30
N SER A 176 14.14 2.28 24.58
CA SER A 176 13.56 1.17 23.80
C SER A 176 12.97 1.67 22.46
N VAL A 177 12.72 0.74 21.52
CA VAL A 177 12.17 1.04 20.18
C VAL A 177 10.87 1.84 20.26
N ASP A 178 9.91 1.36 21.06
CA ASP A 178 8.57 1.95 21.14
C ASP A 178 8.56 3.44 21.51
N PRO A 179 9.17 3.91 22.62
CA PRO A 179 9.21 5.33 22.94
C PRO A 179 10.00 6.15 21.92
N ALA A 180 11.02 5.56 21.27
CA ALA A 180 11.75 6.26 20.21
C ALA A 180 10.87 6.56 18.98
N ILE A 181 9.94 5.66 18.66
CA ILE A 181 9.07 5.78 17.48
C ILE A 181 7.75 6.48 17.78
N TRP A 182 7.20 6.31 18.99
CA TRP A 182 5.84 6.71 19.33
C TRP A 182 5.73 7.91 20.29
N THR A 183 6.84 8.60 20.57
CA THR A 183 6.80 9.90 21.28
C THR A 183 7.26 11.01 20.37
N ASP A 184 6.57 12.15 20.42
CA ASP A 184 6.80 13.28 19.50
C ASP A 184 8.28 13.70 19.44
N THR A 185 8.88 14.00 20.60
CA THR A 185 10.29 14.45 20.68
C THR A 185 11.28 13.39 20.20
N SER A 186 11.11 12.13 20.62
CA SER A 186 12.06 11.08 20.23
C SER A 186 11.93 10.72 18.76
N ARG A 187 10.68 10.71 18.24
CA ARG A 187 10.40 10.46 16.83
C ARG A 187 10.98 11.56 15.95
N ALA A 188 10.80 12.84 16.31
CA ALA A 188 11.42 13.95 15.60
C ALA A 188 12.94 13.84 15.57
N SER A 189 13.56 13.47 16.69
CA SER A 189 15.00 13.22 16.75
C SER A 189 15.42 12.06 15.83
N LEU A 190 14.67 10.95 15.82
CA LEU A 190 14.99 9.79 15.00
C LEU A 190 14.79 10.08 13.51
N VAL A 191 13.72 10.79 13.13
CA VAL A 191 13.47 11.24 11.75
C VAL A 191 14.61 12.13 11.26
N SER A 192 15.02 13.13 12.06
CA SER A 192 16.14 14.01 11.70
C SER A 192 17.45 13.25 11.45
N ARG A 193 17.77 12.27 12.30
CA ARG A 193 18.96 11.41 12.12
C ARG A 193 18.81 10.46 10.92
N SER A 194 17.60 9.96 10.68
CA SER A 194 17.28 9.13 9.51
C SER A 194 17.45 9.91 8.21
N PHE A 195 17.13 11.20 8.21
CA PHE A 195 17.36 12.08 7.06
C PHE A 195 18.85 12.24 6.75
N GLN A 196 19.66 12.51 7.77
CA GLN A 196 21.12 12.60 7.63
C GLN A 196 21.70 11.29 7.08
N PHE A 197 21.24 10.15 7.60
CA PHE A 197 21.62 8.84 7.08
C PHE A 197 21.22 8.67 5.61
N LEU A 198 19.98 9.03 5.24
CA LEU A 198 19.49 8.92 3.86
C LEU A 198 20.24 9.85 2.90
N ASP A 199 20.71 11.01 3.33
CA ASP A 199 21.47 11.93 2.48
C ASP A 199 22.79 11.29 2.00
N GLU A 200 23.43 10.51 2.87
CA GLU A 200 24.69 9.81 2.58
C GLU A 200 24.49 8.39 2.03
N ALA A 201 23.28 7.84 2.10
CA ALA A 201 22.99 6.47 1.70
C ALA A 201 23.03 6.27 0.17
N GLU A 202 23.63 5.17 -0.26
CA GLU A 202 23.57 4.68 -1.65
C GLU A 202 22.27 3.89 -1.91
N GLN A 203 21.99 3.63 -3.19
CA GLN A 203 20.74 2.97 -3.63
C GLN A 203 20.48 1.63 -2.97
N GLN A 204 21.50 0.79 -2.79
CA GLN A 204 21.36 -0.52 -2.15
C GLN A 204 20.93 -0.39 -0.69
N THR A 205 21.51 0.55 0.05
CA THR A 205 21.13 0.85 1.44
C THR A 205 19.69 1.33 1.52
N MET A 206 19.27 2.21 0.61
CA MET A 206 17.88 2.66 0.55
C MET A 206 16.90 1.53 0.27
N GLN A 207 17.24 0.60 -0.64
CA GLN A 207 16.42 -0.59 -0.91
C GLN A 207 16.30 -1.50 0.31
N MET A 208 17.37 -1.66 1.09
CA MET A 208 17.33 -2.40 2.34
C MET A 208 16.43 -1.73 3.39
N MET A 209 16.55 -0.40 3.55
CA MET A 209 15.71 0.36 4.47
C MET A 209 14.23 0.27 4.07
N ALA A 210 13.94 0.36 2.77
CA ALA A 210 12.59 0.15 2.26
C ALA A 210 12.11 -1.27 2.57
N ALA A 211 12.86 -2.32 2.24
CA ALA A 211 12.43 -3.71 2.40
C ALA A 211 12.02 -4.11 3.83
N GLY A 212 12.58 -3.46 4.86
CA GLY A 212 12.23 -3.67 6.27
C GLY A 212 11.12 -2.76 6.81
N SER A 213 10.47 -1.99 5.94
CA SER A 213 9.45 -0.99 6.26
C SER A 213 8.05 -1.42 5.77
N MET A 214 7.06 -0.54 5.87
CA MET A 214 5.74 -0.75 5.26
C MET A 214 5.74 -0.57 3.74
N PHE A 215 6.85 -0.10 3.20
CA PHE A 215 7.09 -0.14 1.77
C PHE A 215 7.79 -1.45 1.46
N HIS A 216 7.41 -2.10 0.38
CA HIS A 216 8.14 -3.24 -0.10
C HIS A 216 8.60 -3.01 -1.54
N LYS A 217 9.68 -3.70 -1.92
CA LYS A 217 10.11 -3.91 -3.31
C LYS A 217 10.17 -2.67 -4.21
N MET A 218 11.24 -1.88 -4.08
CA MET A 218 11.61 -0.87 -5.11
C MET A 218 12.27 -1.48 -6.37
N ASN A 219 12.20 -2.80 -6.57
CA ASN A 219 13.06 -3.53 -7.51
C ASN A 219 12.42 -3.83 -8.87
N CYS A 220 11.17 -3.43 -9.10
CA CYS A 220 10.47 -3.66 -10.36
C CYS A 220 10.02 -2.36 -11.04
N GLY A 221 10.59 -1.21 -10.67
CA GLY A 221 10.17 0.08 -11.21
C GLY A 221 8.82 0.56 -10.69
N THR A 222 8.32 -0.07 -9.64
CA THR A 222 7.22 0.39 -8.81
C THR A 222 7.69 0.53 -7.36
N VAL A 223 6.97 1.32 -6.57
CA VAL A 223 6.99 1.26 -5.11
C VAL A 223 5.71 0.57 -4.66
N GLU A 224 5.82 -0.42 -3.79
CA GLU A 224 4.66 -1.10 -3.18
C GLU A 224 4.41 -0.53 -1.79
N ILE A 225 3.18 -0.09 -1.55
CA ILE A 225 2.72 0.45 -0.27
C ILE A 225 1.81 -0.59 0.38
N ARG A 226 2.18 -1.09 1.57
CA ARG A 226 1.52 -2.23 2.23
C ARG A 226 0.82 -1.89 3.56
N SER A 227 0.68 -0.60 3.86
CA SER A 227 0.25 -0.15 5.19
C SER A 227 -1.26 -0.21 5.42
N HIS A 228 -2.07 -0.33 4.36
CA HIS A 228 -3.52 -0.30 4.49
C HIS A 228 -4.09 -1.64 4.95
N HIS A 229 -5.16 -1.58 5.73
CA HIS A 229 -5.92 -2.74 6.17
C HIS A 229 -6.73 -3.32 5.01
N GLY A 230 -7.14 -4.59 5.11
CA GLY A 230 -8.04 -5.20 4.14
C GLY A 230 -9.37 -4.44 4.05
N THR A 231 -9.83 -4.19 2.82
CA THR A 231 -11.13 -3.57 2.56
C THR A 231 -11.64 -4.00 1.20
N LEU A 232 -12.96 -4.12 1.07
CA LEU A 232 -13.65 -4.32 -0.21
C LEU A 232 -14.49 -3.09 -0.59
N ASP A 233 -14.34 -1.98 0.15
CA ASP A 233 -15.03 -0.73 -0.15
C ASP A 233 -14.34 0.01 -1.28
N TYR A 234 -15.05 0.15 -2.41
CA TYR A 234 -14.51 0.81 -3.59
C TYR A 234 -14.07 2.26 -3.31
N ALA A 235 -14.85 3.02 -2.54
CA ALA A 235 -14.55 4.42 -2.27
C ALA A 235 -13.29 4.57 -1.43
N GLU A 236 -13.09 3.71 -0.43
CA GLU A 236 -11.88 3.64 0.37
C GLU A 236 -10.65 3.35 -0.49
N ILE A 237 -10.73 2.31 -1.32
CA ILE A 237 -9.62 1.90 -2.18
C ILE A 237 -9.20 3.01 -3.13
N VAL A 238 -10.14 3.65 -3.84
CA VAL A 238 -9.78 4.70 -4.82
C VAL A 238 -9.24 5.97 -4.15
N ASN A 239 -9.74 6.33 -2.96
CA ASN A 239 -9.22 7.46 -2.20
C ASN A 239 -7.84 7.13 -1.59
N TRP A 240 -7.60 5.88 -1.20
CA TRP A 240 -6.27 5.43 -0.77
C TRP A 240 -5.26 5.48 -1.91
N ILE A 241 -5.61 4.94 -3.08
CA ILE A 241 -4.78 5.03 -4.30
C ILE A 241 -4.43 6.48 -4.60
N ALA A 242 -5.42 7.38 -4.57
CA ALA A 242 -5.20 8.81 -4.82
C ALA A 242 -4.22 9.44 -3.82
N LEU A 243 -4.35 9.12 -2.53
CA LEU A 243 -3.48 9.63 -1.49
C LEU A 243 -2.03 9.12 -1.65
N GLN A 244 -1.85 7.83 -1.97
CA GLN A 244 -0.53 7.26 -2.24
C GLN A 244 0.09 7.81 -3.54
N MET A 245 -0.72 8.08 -4.57
CA MET A 245 -0.25 8.79 -5.77
C MET A 245 0.21 10.21 -5.45
N ALA A 246 -0.53 10.95 -4.63
CA ALA A 246 -0.14 12.30 -4.24
C ALA A 246 1.18 12.31 -3.45
N LEU A 247 1.42 11.31 -2.60
CA LEU A 247 2.70 11.10 -1.92
C LEU A 247 3.85 10.93 -2.92
N VAL A 248 3.68 10.03 -3.90
CA VAL A 248 4.70 9.76 -4.92
C VAL A 248 4.96 10.98 -5.82
N GLU A 249 3.92 11.71 -6.24
CA GLU A 249 4.10 12.92 -7.07
C GLU A 249 4.73 14.09 -6.31
N THR A 250 4.44 14.20 -5.00
CA THR A 250 5.07 15.19 -4.13
C THR A 250 6.55 14.88 -3.98
N ALA A 251 6.92 13.62 -3.74
CA ALA A 251 8.32 13.19 -3.70
C ALA A 251 9.05 13.43 -5.04
N TYR A 252 8.38 13.19 -6.17
CA TYR A 252 8.92 13.41 -7.51
C TYR A 252 9.19 14.90 -7.79
N SER A 253 8.26 15.77 -7.40
CA SER A 253 8.30 17.20 -7.71
C SER A 253 9.14 18.01 -6.71
N ALA A 254 9.39 17.48 -5.51
CA ALA A 254 10.18 18.16 -4.49
C ALA A 254 11.66 18.25 -4.88
N SER A 255 12.25 19.44 -4.71
CA SER A 255 13.71 19.61 -4.80
C SER A 255 14.42 19.06 -3.56
N GLN A 256 13.79 19.18 -2.39
CA GLN A 256 14.30 18.74 -1.09
C GLN A 256 13.13 18.54 -0.14
N ILE A 257 13.28 17.63 0.82
CA ILE A 257 12.35 17.39 1.92
C ILE A 257 13.08 17.67 3.23
N GLU A 258 12.50 18.51 4.08
CA GLU A 258 13.00 18.82 5.43
C GLU A 258 12.39 17.88 6.47
N PRO A 259 13.12 17.53 7.55
CA PRO A 259 12.58 16.66 8.59
C PRO A 259 11.48 17.37 9.36
N GLU A 260 10.36 16.67 9.58
CA GLU A 260 9.29 17.18 10.43
C GLU A 260 9.73 17.24 11.89
N THR A 261 9.17 18.21 12.61
CA THR A 261 9.44 18.41 14.04
C THR A 261 8.23 18.14 14.92
N LEU A 262 7.04 17.98 14.31
CA LEU A 262 5.78 17.72 14.99
C LEU A 262 5.13 16.45 14.44
N PHE A 263 4.87 15.52 15.34
CA PHE A 263 4.22 14.24 15.09
C PHE A 263 2.97 14.07 15.95
N PHE A 264 2.09 13.17 15.54
CA PHE A 264 0.82 12.87 16.19
C PHE A 264 -0.15 14.07 16.23
N VAL A 265 -0.05 14.94 15.22
CA VAL A 265 -0.91 16.14 15.04
C VAL A 265 -2.16 15.87 14.19
N GLY A 266 -2.40 14.61 13.82
CA GLY A 266 -3.57 14.17 13.06
C GLY A 266 -3.37 14.13 11.55
N THR A 267 -4.45 13.74 10.86
CA THR A 267 -4.46 13.45 9.42
C THR A 267 -4.28 14.69 8.54
N GLN A 268 -4.64 15.87 9.05
CA GLN A 268 -4.53 17.14 8.34
C GLN A 268 -3.09 17.42 7.89
N LYS A 269 -2.08 16.96 8.63
CA LYS A 269 -0.67 17.08 8.25
C LYS A 269 -0.41 16.47 6.87
N ALA A 270 -0.91 15.26 6.62
CA ALA A 270 -0.75 14.61 5.32
C ALA A 270 -1.48 15.41 4.21
N PHE A 271 -2.68 15.92 4.48
CA PHE A 271 -3.43 16.67 3.46
C PHE A 271 -2.77 18.00 3.10
N THR A 272 -2.22 18.72 4.08
CA THR A 272 -1.47 19.97 3.82
C THR A 272 -0.20 19.69 3.03
N VAL A 273 0.58 18.69 3.42
CA VAL A 273 1.84 18.37 2.74
C VAL A 273 1.61 17.88 1.30
N LEU A 274 0.48 17.21 1.04
CA LEU A 274 0.15 16.63 -0.26
C LEU A 274 -0.80 17.48 -1.11
N GLU A 275 -1.21 18.66 -0.66
CA GLU A 275 -2.30 19.45 -1.24
C GLU A 275 -2.14 19.77 -2.73
N ALA A 276 -0.89 19.98 -3.18
CA ALA A 276 -0.59 20.31 -4.58
C ALA A 276 -0.93 19.15 -5.55
N ASN A 277 -0.95 17.91 -5.04
CA ASN A 277 -1.16 16.70 -5.82
C ASN A 277 -2.43 15.93 -5.44
N LEU A 278 -3.17 16.39 -4.43
CA LEU A 278 -4.34 15.72 -3.88
C LEU A 278 -5.63 16.46 -4.25
N ASN A 279 -6.65 15.72 -4.71
CA ASN A 279 -7.95 16.30 -5.05
C ASN A 279 -8.73 16.65 -3.77
N GLU A 280 -9.42 17.80 -3.76
CA GLU A 280 -10.26 18.24 -2.63
C GLU A 280 -11.31 17.20 -2.23
N ASN A 281 -11.88 16.46 -3.19
CA ASN A 281 -12.85 15.40 -2.90
C ASN A 281 -12.24 14.26 -2.06
N VAL A 282 -10.95 13.95 -2.27
CA VAL A 282 -10.24 12.92 -1.49
C VAL A 282 -10.01 13.42 -0.07
N ILE A 283 -9.65 14.69 0.10
CA ILE A 283 -9.50 15.32 1.42
C ILE A 283 -10.85 15.29 2.16
N GLN A 284 -11.94 15.70 1.49
CA GLN A 284 -13.27 15.69 2.07
C GLN A 284 -13.75 14.28 2.42
N TYR A 285 -13.39 13.26 1.64
CA TYR A 285 -13.70 11.87 1.97
C TYR A 285 -13.15 11.48 3.35
N TYR A 286 -11.87 11.77 3.62
CA TYR A 286 -11.25 11.42 4.90
C TYR A 286 -11.67 12.33 6.06
N LEU A 287 -11.97 13.61 5.80
CA LEU A 287 -12.44 14.52 6.85
C LEU A 287 -13.88 14.22 7.33
N ASN A 288 -14.67 13.49 6.55
CA ASN A 288 -16.06 13.16 6.87
C ASN A 288 -16.26 11.71 7.37
N ARG A 289 -15.16 10.96 7.57
CA ARG A 289 -15.18 9.59 8.09
C ARG A 289 -15.13 9.52 9.61
#